data_AF-A0A1U9KS26-F1
#
_entry.id   AF-A0A1U9KS26-F1
#
_cell.length_a   1.000
_cell.length_b   1.000
_cell.length_c   1.000
_cell.angle_alpha   90.00
_cell.angle_beta   90.00
_cell.angle_gamma   90.00
#
_symmetry.space_group_name_H-M   'P 1'
#
loop_
_entity.id
_entity.type
_entity.pdbx_description
1 polymer ?
#
loop_
_entity_poly.entity_id
_entity_poly.type
_entity_poly.pdbx_seq_one_letter_code
_entity_poly.pdbx_strand_id
1 'polypeptide(L)'
;MIPIDSPQPITRLPAHIVEVMTPEALSLLKGMATAQPYAIISAPGAASALGAPWWRAFTADTSAPSILDCGPAAGIAALALRQGQRFVVFTGLPSQARGLRALAGTCHGIVLDHRPRAFVLGLAPYDAYQRQRLETYLRTPASNI
;
A
#
# COMPACT_ATOMS: atom_id res chain seq x y z
N MET A 1 16.82 -26.90 -19.33
CA MET A 1 16.82 -26.12 -18.08
C MET A 1 16.14 -24.80 -18.39
N ILE A 2 14.85 -24.68 -18.02
CA ILE A 2 14.03 -23.49 -18.32
C ILE A 2 14.36 -22.43 -17.25
N PRO A 3 14.58 -21.15 -17.59
CA PRO A 3 14.68 -20.13 -16.57
C PRO A 3 13.29 -19.91 -15.98
N ILE A 4 13.17 -20.20 -14.69
CA ILE A 4 12.06 -19.73 -13.85
C ILE A 4 12.11 -18.21 -13.86
N ASP A 5 11.11 -17.63 -14.52
CA ASP A 5 10.81 -16.21 -14.62
C ASP A 5 10.65 -15.67 -13.19
N SER A 6 11.75 -15.20 -12.61
CA SER A 6 11.74 -14.60 -11.28
C SER A 6 10.90 -13.33 -11.39
N PRO A 7 9.84 -13.15 -10.58
CA PRO A 7 9.01 -11.97 -10.68
C PRO A 7 9.90 -10.74 -10.51
N GLN A 8 10.00 -9.93 -11.56
CA GLN A 8 10.78 -8.70 -11.56
C GLN A 8 10.37 -7.89 -10.32
N PRO A 9 11.32 -7.38 -9.53
CA PRO A 9 10.98 -6.62 -8.34
C PRO A 9 10.12 -5.42 -8.77
N ILE A 10 8.88 -5.32 -8.26
CA ILE A 10 7.98 -4.18 -8.45
C ILE A 10 8.66 -2.89 -7.93
N THR A 11 9.44 -2.24 -8.78
CA THR A 11 10.20 -1.03 -8.44
C THR A 11 9.33 0.22 -8.46
N ARG A 12 8.12 0.14 -9.03
CA ARG A 12 7.17 1.24 -9.14
C ARG A 12 5.80 0.85 -8.64
N LEU A 13 5.18 1.74 -7.88
CA LEU A 13 3.78 1.60 -7.49
C LEU A 13 2.88 1.79 -8.71
N PRO A 14 1.80 0.99 -8.84
CA PRO A 14 0.72 1.30 -9.77
C PRO A 14 0.12 2.68 -9.49
N ALA A 15 -0.40 3.32 -10.53
CA ALA A 15 -1.06 4.62 -10.37
C ALA A 15 -2.39 4.54 -9.61
N HIS A 16 -3.06 3.38 -9.68
CA HIS A 16 -4.25 3.14 -8.88
C HIS A 16 -3.87 2.66 -7.50
N ILE A 17 -4.26 3.42 -6.48
CA ILE A 17 -4.03 3.08 -5.09
C ILE A 17 -5.36 3.18 -4.37
N VAL A 18 -5.71 2.15 -3.61
CA VAL A 18 -6.97 2.09 -2.87
C VAL A 18 -6.68 2.04 -1.38
N GLU A 19 -7.34 2.91 -0.62
CA GLU A 19 -7.25 2.86 0.83
C GLU A 19 -8.09 1.70 1.36
N VAL A 20 -7.49 0.90 2.25
CA VAL A 20 -8.16 -0.25 2.88
C VAL A 20 -7.91 -0.24 4.39
N MET A 21 -8.98 -0.49 5.13
CA MET A 21 -8.95 -0.58 6.60
C MET A 21 -9.75 -1.76 7.15
N THR A 22 -10.56 -2.41 6.32
CA THR A 22 -11.43 -3.50 6.77
C THR A 22 -11.34 -4.71 5.84
N PRO A 23 -11.55 -5.94 6.35
CA PRO A 23 -11.56 -7.14 5.53
C PRO A 23 -12.60 -7.10 4.41
N GLU A 24 -13.72 -6.42 4.61
CA GLU A 24 -14.76 -6.23 3.60
C GLU A 24 -14.25 -5.41 2.42
N ALA A 25 -13.47 -4.35 2.67
CA ALA A 25 -12.85 -3.55 1.60
C ALA A 25 -11.90 -4.40 0.76
N LEU A 26 -11.07 -5.21 1.43
CA LEU A 26 -10.12 -6.10 0.77
C LEU A 26 -10.84 -7.20 -0.01
N SER A 27 -11.92 -7.74 0.53
CA SER A 27 -12.76 -8.76 -0.12
C SER A 27 -13.46 -8.19 -1.35
N LEU A 28 -13.97 -6.96 -1.28
CA LEU A 28 -14.53 -6.26 -2.43
C LEU A 28 -13.48 -6.09 -3.54
N LEU A 29 -12.26 -5.65 -3.19
CA LEU A 29 -11.15 -5.51 -4.14
C LEU A 29 -10.78 -6.83 -4.83
N LYS A 30 -10.69 -7.92 -4.05
CA LYS A 30 -10.41 -9.27 -4.59
C LYS A 30 -11.50 -9.75 -5.56
N GLY A 31 -12.75 -9.37 -5.33
CA GLY A 31 -13.89 -9.76 -6.16
C GLY A 31 -14.08 -8.95 -7.44
N MET A 32 -13.36 -7.83 -7.61
CA MET A 32 -13.50 -7.00 -8.80
C MET A 32 -12.63 -7.47 -9.95
N ALA A 33 -13.22 -7.50 -11.16
CA ALA A 33 -12.46 -7.58 -12.39
C ALA A 33 -11.75 -6.24 -12.63
N THR A 34 -10.43 -6.21 -12.42
CA THR A 34 -9.61 -5.01 -12.66
C THR A 34 -8.90 -5.12 -14.00
N ALA A 35 -8.98 -4.06 -14.81
CA ALA A 35 -8.27 -3.98 -16.09
C ALA A 35 -6.86 -3.38 -15.94
N GLN A 36 -6.59 -2.73 -14.80
CA GLN A 36 -5.34 -2.05 -14.50
C GLN A 36 -4.77 -2.56 -13.17
N PRO A 37 -3.44 -2.67 -13.03
CA PRO A 37 -2.82 -3.00 -11.76
C PRO A 37 -3.13 -1.90 -10.72
N TYR A 38 -3.32 -2.32 -9.48
CA TYR A 38 -3.54 -1.42 -8.35
C TYR A 38 -2.67 -1.83 -7.15
N ALA A 39 -2.44 -0.87 -6.25
CA ALA A 39 -1.87 -1.10 -4.93
C ALA A 39 -2.90 -0.74 -3.85
N ILE A 40 -2.61 -1.18 -2.62
CA ILE A 40 -3.42 -0.85 -1.45
C ILE A 40 -2.59 -0.06 -0.44
N ILE A 41 -3.25 0.83 0.29
CA ILE A 41 -2.61 1.63 1.35
C ILE A 41 -3.46 1.62 2.61
N SER A 42 -2.84 1.57 3.79
CA SER A 42 -3.56 1.74 5.06
C SER A 42 -4.13 3.16 5.17
N ALA A 43 -5.20 3.39 5.93
CA ALA A 43 -5.61 4.75 6.25
C ALA A 43 -4.53 5.52 7.04
N PRO A 44 -4.53 6.87 6.99
CA PRO A 44 -3.68 7.68 7.85
C PRO A 44 -3.87 7.32 9.33
N GLY A 45 -2.77 7.23 10.09
CA GLY A 45 -2.80 6.90 11.51
C GLY A 45 -2.97 5.42 11.85
N ALA A 46 -3.39 4.58 10.90
CA ALA A 46 -3.59 3.14 11.12
C ALA A 46 -2.33 2.44 11.66
N ALA A 47 -1.16 2.76 11.11
CA ALA A 47 0.09 2.15 11.56
C ALA A 47 0.45 2.53 13.01
N SER A 48 0.10 3.73 13.46
CA SER A 48 0.33 4.14 14.85
C SER A 48 -0.68 3.51 15.81
N ALA A 49 -1.92 3.30 15.35
CA ALA A 49 -2.98 2.70 16.17
C ALA A 49 -2.87 1.17 16.27
N LEU A 50 -2.55 0.49 15.16
CA LEU A 50 -2.63 -0.97 15.04
C LEU A 50 -1.25 -1.63 14.85
N GLY A 51 -0.23 -0.86 14.47
CA GLY A 51 1.13 -1.35 14.29
C GLY A 51 1.39 -2.03 12.93
N ALA A 52 2.68 -2.18 12.63
CA ALA A 52 3.14 -2.90 11.44
C ALA A 52 2.76 -4.40 11.40
N PRO A 53 2.78 -5.16 12.52
CA PRO A 53 2.36 -6.57 12.50
C PRO A 53 0.91 -6.76 12.05
N TRP A 54 -0.01 -5.87 12.45
CA TRP A 54 -1.39 -5.90 11.99
C TRP A 54 -1.46 -5.77 10.47
N TRP A 55 -0.79 -4.77 9.89
CA TRP A 55 -0.83 -4.55 8.45
C TRP A 55 -0.29 -5.75 7.68
N ARG A 56 0.83 -6.32 8.14
CA ARG A 56 1.41 -7.53 7.55
C ARG A 56 0.42 -8.70 7.54
N ALA A 57 -0.29 -8.92 8.65
CA ALA A 57 -1.31 -9.96 8.73
C ALA A 57 -2.52 -9.64 7.82
N PHE A 58 -2.97 -8.38 7.84
CA PHE A 58 -4.11 -7.90 7.04
C PHE A 58 -3.88 -8.06 5.53
N THR A 59 -2.64 -7.86 5.06
CA THR A 59 -2.29 -7.97 3.64
C THR A 59 -1.64 -9.30 3.27
N ALA A 60 -1.63 -10.31 4.16
CA ALA A 60 -0.93 -11.57 3.89
C ALA A 60 -1.49 -12.31 2.66
N ASP A 61 -2.82 -12.26 2.46
CA ASP A 61 -3.52 -12.96 1.39
C ASP A 61 -3.79 -12.09 0.16
N THR A 62 -3.01 -11.02 -0.05
CA THR A 62 -3.14 -10.17 -1.25
C THR A 62 -1.89 -10.22 -2.11
N SER A 63 -2.08 -10.33 -3.43
CA SER A 63 -0.99 -10.19 -4.40
C SER A 63 -0.75 -8.73 -4.81
N ALA A 64 -1.67 -7.82 -4.47
CA ALA A 64 -1.50 -6.40 -4.74
C ALA A 64 -0.37 -5.82 -3.87
N PRO A 65 0.51 -4.97 -4.42
CA PRO A 65 1.48 -4.24 -3.62
C PRO A 65 0.79 -3.48 -2.49
N SER A 66 1.30 -3.59 -1.28
CA SER A 66 0.77 -2.89 -0.11
C SER A 66 1.70 -1.76 0.31
N ILE A 67 1.11 -0.70 0.85
CA ILE A 67 1.80 0.47 1.40
C ILE A 67 1.32 0.67 2.84
N LEU A 68 2.24 0.71 3.79
CA LEU A 68 1.89 1.08 5.17
C LEU A 68 2.12 2.59 5.36
N ASP A 69 1.07 3.32 5.72
CA ASP A 69 1.22 4.73 6.09
C ASP A 69 1.62 4.88 7.55
N CYS A 70 2.91 5.14 7.78
CA CYS A 70 3.49 5.30 9.10
C CYS A 70 3.42 6.74 9.63
N GLY A 71 2.97 7.72 8.83
CA GLY A 71 3.03 9.14 9.19
C GLY A 71 4.41 9.55 9.72
N PRO A 72 4.50 10.26 10.87
CA PRO A 72 5.77 10.63 11.47
C PRO A 72 6.39 9.54 12.38
N ALA A 73 5.81 8.35 12.48
CA ALA A 73 6.25 7.32 13.42
C ALA A 73 7.46 6.51 12.89
N ALA A 74 8.67 7.04 13.07
CA ALA A 74 9.89 6.45 12.53
C ALA A 74 10.15 5.01 13.01
N GLY A 75 9.83 4.71 14.28
CA GLY A 75 9.97 3.36 14.83
C GLY A 75 9.06 2.33 14.15
N ILE A 76 7.82 2.72 13.82
CA ILE A 76 6.88 1.86 13.09
C ILE A 76 7.34 1.64 11.65
N ALA A 77 7.81 2.69 10.97
CA ALA A 77 8.38 2.57 9.62
C ALA A 77 9.60 1.63 9.60
N ALA A 78 10.50 1.76 10.58
CA ALA A 78 11.67 0.88 10.68
C ALA A 78 11.28 -0.58 10.95
N LEU A 79 10.31 -0.82 11.84
CA LEU A 79 9.80 -2.17 12.11
C LEU A 79 9.18 -2.78 10.86
N ALA A 80 8.33 -2.03 10.15
CA ALA A 80 7.68 -2.49 8.93
C ALA A 80 8.71 -2.90 7.87
N LEU A 81 9.71 -2.04 7.61
CA LEU A 81 10.80 -2.34 6.67
C LEU A 81 11.54 -3.64 7.05
N ARG A 82 11.89 -3.80 8.32
CA ARG A 82 12.55 -5.03 8.82
C ARG A 82 11.69 -6.28 8.69
N GLN A 83 10.37 -6.13 8.69
CA GLN A 83 9.41 -7.21 8.47
C GLN A 83 9.16 -7.51 6.99
N GLY A 84 9.86 -6.82 6.07
CA GLY A 84 9.74 -7.01 4.63
C GLY A 84 8.65 -6.15 3.98
N GLN A 85 8.06 -5.18 4.69
CA GLN A 85 7.14 -4.23 4.08
C GLN A 85 7.89 -3.41 3.03
N ARG A 86 7.51 -3.59 1.77
CA ARG A 86 8.24 -3.00 0.65
C ARG A 86 8.04 -1.49 0.53
N PHE A 87 6.84 -0.98 0.79
CA PHE A 87 6.54 0.45 0.69
C PHE A 87 6.01 0.98 2.01
N VAL A 88 6.64 2.05 2.51
CA VAL A 88 6.19 2.78 3.69
C VAL A 88 6.08 4.27 3.37
N VAL A 89 5.04 4.93 3.84
CA VAL A 89 4.97 6.40 3.86
C VAL A 89 5.58 6.88 5.17
N PHE A 90 6.47 7.87 5.11
CA PHE A 90 7.03 8.54 6.26
C PHE A 90 7.10 10.05 6.06
N THR A 91 6.42 10.80 6.92
CA THR A 91 6.28 12.26 6.85
C THR A 91 6.90 12.98 8.06
N GLY A 92 7.83 12.32 8.76
CA GLY A 92 8.53 12.88 9.93
C GLY A 92 9.80 13.67 9.57
N LEU A 93 10.72 13.78 10.53
CA LEU A 93 11.91 14.64 10.40
C LEU A 93 12.86 14.18 9.28
N PRO A 94 13.52 15.09 8.54
CA PRO A 94 14.46 14.72 7.47
C PRO A 94 15.63 13.83 7.92
N SER A 95 16.12 14.01 9.16
CA SER A 95 17.18 13.17 9.73
C SER A 95 16.74 11.72 9.91
N GLN A 96 15.51 11.51 10.39
CA GLN A 96 14.89 10.19 10.51
C GLN A 96 14.61 9.59 9.13
N ALA A 97 14.12 10.39 8.18
CA ALA A 97 13.89 9.95 6.81
C ALA A 97 15.17 9.43 6.14
N ARG A 98 16.32 10.10 6.34
CA ARG A 98 17.62 9.61 5.85
C ARG A 98 17.98 8.24 6.44
N GLY A 99 17.84 8.06 7.75
CA GLY A 99 18.08 6.78 8.42
C GLY A 99 17.15 5.67 7.90
N LEU A 100 15.87 5.98 7.72
CA LEU A 100 14.90 5.05 7.16
C LEU A 100 15.20 4.66 5.72
N ARG A 101 15.66 5.59 4.87
CA ARG A 101 16.07 5.27 3.49
C ARG A 101 17.30 4.35 3.45
N ALA A 102 18.27 4.56 4.34
CA ALA A 102 19.42 3.67 4.46
C ALA A 102 18.99 2.26 4.90
N LEU A 103 18.11 2.16 5.91
CA LEU A 103 17.53 0.88 6.34
C LEU A 103 16.72 0.22 5.21
N ALA A 104 15.93 0.99 4.49
CA ALA A 104 15.11 0.51 3.38
C ALA A 104 15.98 -0.10 2.26
N GLY A 105 17.15 0.50 1.96
CA GLY A 105 18.11 -0.08 1.04
C GLY A 105 18.56 -1.50 1.44
N THR A 106 18.83 -1.73 2.73
CA THR A 106 19.19 -3.05 3.27
C THR A 106 18.00 -4.03 3.27
N CYS A 107 16.79 -3.53 3.51
CA CYS A 107 15.58 -4.34 3.58
C CYS A 107 14.84 -4.50 2.24
N HIS A 108 15.42 -4.03 1.13
CA HIS A 108 14.78 -3.97 -0.19
C HIS A 108 13.42 -3.23 -0.19
N GLY A 109 13.27 -2.24 0.70
CA GLY A 109 12.11 -1.38 0.81
C GLY A 109 12.29 0.00 0.19
N ILE A 110 11.21 0.78 0.17
CA ILE A 110 11.12 2.12 -0.38
C ILE A 110 10.36 3.00 0.63
N VAL A 111 10.95 4.15 0.95
CA VAL A 111 10.34 5.18 1.80
C VAL A 111 9.77 6.27 0.91
N LEU A 112 8.45 6.42 0.94
CA LEU A 112 7.73 7.52 0.32
C LEU A 112 7.71 8.70 1.29
N ASP A 113 8.12 9.88 0.81
CA ASP A 113 8.15 11.13 1.58
C ASP A 113 6.77 11.81 1.67
N HIS A 114 5.82 11.39 0.85
CA HIS A 114 4.44 11.82 0.90
C HIS A 114 3.49 10.63 0.71
N ARG A 115 2.29 10.73 1.28
CA ARG A 115 1.22 9.76 1.04
C ARG A 115 0.78 9.89 -0.42
N PRO A 116 0.83 8.82 -1.22
CA PRO A 116 0.33 8.89 -2.58
C PRO A 116 -1.20 9.03 -2.58
N ARG A 117 -1.75 9.69 -3.60
CA ARG A 117 -3.20 9.84 -3.73
C ARG A 117 -3.86 8.46 -3.86
N ALA A 118 -4.83 8.21 -2.98
CA ALA A 118 -5.57 6.95 -2.95
C ALA A 118 -7.07 7.19 -3.07
N PHE A 119 -7.77 6.24 -3.68
CA PHE A 119 -9.22 6.19 -3.66
C PHE A 119 -9.70 5.73 -2.29
N VAL A 120 -10.54 6.54 -1.65
CA VAL A 120 -11.14 6.25 -0.35
C VAL A 120 -12.51 5.63 -0.57
N LEU A 121 -12.65 4.34 -0.24
CA LEU A 121 -13.90 3.60 -0.39
C LEU A 121 -14.93 3.95 0.71
N GLY A 122 -14.44 4.32 1.90
CA GLY A 122 -15.25 4.55 3.08
C GLY A 122 -15.51 3.26 3.88
N LEU A 123 -16.50 3.32 4.78
CA LEU A 123 -16.87 2.21 5.64
C LEU A 123 -17.94 1.34 4.99
N ALA A 124 -17.92 0.04 5.31
CA ALA A 124 -18.95 -0.90 4.95
C ALA A 124 -20.28 -0.59 5.69
N PRO A 125 -21.44 -1.03 5.17
CA PRO A 125 -21.62 -1.83 3.95
C PRO A 125 -21.39 -1.02 2.67
N TYR A 126 -20.89 -1.67 1.61
CA TYR A 126 -20.66 -1.03 0.32
C TYR A 126 -21.86 -1.18 -0.60
N ASP A 127 -22.52 -0.06 -0.90
CA ASP A 127 -23.65 0.01 -1.82
C ASP A 127 -23.21 -0.07 -3.30
N ALA A 128 -24.19 -0.13 -4.20
CA ALA A 128 -23.93 -0.20 -5.63
C ALA A 128 -23.16 1.02 -6.17
N TYR A 129 -23.37 2.20 -5.57
CA TYR A 129 -22.72 3.44 -6.00
C TYR A 129 -21.23 3.44 -5.62
N GLN A 130 -20.89 3.03 -4.41
CA GLN A 130 -19.49 2.89 -3.96
C GLN A 130 -18.74 1.88 -4.83
N ARG A 131 -19.37 0.74 -5.14
CA ARG A 131 -18.79 -0.28 -6.04
C ARG A 131 -18.56 0.28 -7.44
N GLN A 132 -19.56 0.93 -8.03
CA GLN A 132 -19.44 1.51 -9.37
C GLN A 132 -18.34 2.58 -9.45
N ARG A 133 -18.19 3.42 -8.42
CA ARG A 133 -17.12 4.43 -8.36
C ARG A 133 -15.74 3.77 -8.31
N LEU A 134 -15.60 2.72 -7.50
CA LEU A 134 -14.35 1.98 -7.38
C LEU A 134 -13.99 1.27 -8.69
N GLU A 135 -14.95 0.61 -9.34
CA GLU A 135 -14.77 -0.01 -10.66
C GLU A 135 -14.36 1.02 -11.71
N THR A 136 -15.03 2.18 -11.73
CA THR A 136 -14.71 3.26 -12.67
C THR A 136 -13.29 3.77 -12.43
N TYR A 137 -12.90 3.96 -11.17
CA TYR A 137 -11.55 4.37 -10.79
C TYR A 137 -10.48 3.38 -11.28
N LEU A 138 -10.73 2.07 -11.14
CA LEU A 138 -9.80 1.00 -11.53
C LEU A 138 -9.79 0.70 -13.04
N ARG A 139 -10.76 1.22 -13.81
CA ARG A 139 -10.79 1.11 -15.28
C ARG A 139 -10.23 2.34 -15.98
N THR A 140 -10.20 3.49 -15.31
CA THR A 140 -9.70 4.74 -15.91
C THR A 140 -8.19 4.61 -16.13
N PRO A 141 -7.65 4.86 -17.33
CA PRO A 141 -6.21 4.84 -17.53
C PRO A 141 -5.53 5.86 -16.63
N ALA A 142 -4.41 5.46 -16.02
CA ALA A 142 -3.53 6.38 -15.34
C ALA A 142 -3.12 7.49 -16.32
N SER A 143 -3.61 8.71 -16.12
CA SER A 143 -3.19 9.84 -16.94
C SER A 143 -1.73 10.13 -16.62
N ASN A 144 -0.84 10.00 -17.60
CA ASN A 144 0.54 10.46 -17.49
C ASN A 144 0.51 11.96 -17.19
N ILE A 145 0.86 12.32 -15.95
CA ILE A 145 1.27 13.68 -15.57
C ILE A 145 2.78 13.67 -15.47
#